data_AF-A0A2H5ZTP8-F1
#
_entry.id   AF-A0A2H5ZTP8-F1
#
_cell.length_a   1.000
_cell.length_b   1.000
_cell.length_c   1.000
_cell.angle_alpha   90.00
_cell.angle_beta   90.00
_cell.angle_gamma   90.00
#
_symmetry.space_group_name_H-M   'P 1'
#
loop_
_entity.id
_entity.type
_entity.pdbx_description
1 polymer ?
#
loop_
_entity_poly.entity_id
_entity_poly.type
_entity_poly.pdbx_seq_one_letter_code
_entity_poly.pdbx_strand_id
1 'polypeptide(L)' 'MREVSQADRRPGRSQLFTVRLWPCEARGQAWFGRVEHVLTGRTRSFREWKVLLEFLEEVMYSAQVEQEGGG' A
#
# COMPACT_ATOMS: atom_id res chain seq x y z
N MET A 1 -15.80 22.28 28.64
CA MET A 1 -15.23 20.94 28.32
C MET A 1 -15.94 20.48 27.06
N ARG A 2 -15.31 20.61 25.88
CA ARG A 2 -15.93 20.19 24.61
C ARG A 2 -15.77 18.68 24.51
N GLU A 3 -16.88 17.95 24.55
CA GLU A 3 -16.93 16.56 24.11
C GLU A 3 -16.43 16.52 22.68
N VAL A 4 -15.31 15.83 22.45
CA VAL A 4 -14.86 15.52 21.11
C VAL A 4 -15.85 14.48 20.60
N SER A 5 -16.85 14.94 19.84
CA SER A 5 -17.75 14.06 19.13
C SER A 5 -16.92 13.05 18.35
N GLN A 6 -17.08 11.78 18.72
CA GLN A 6 -16.59 10.62 18.00
C GLN A 6 -17.35 10.50 16.68
N ALA A 7 -17.19 11.49 15.81
CA ALA A 7 -17.73 11.47 14.46
C ALA A 7 -16.94 10.42 13.67
N ASP A 8 -17.52 9.22 13.57
CA ASP A 8 -17.40 8.29 12.44
C ASP A 8 -16.02 8.11 11.81
N ARG A 9 -14.95 7.99 12.61
CA ARG A 9 -13.75 7.29 12.14
C ARG A 9 -14.06 5.80 12.15
N ARG A 10 -14.81 5.34 11.13
CA ARG A 10 -14.78 3.92 10.77
C ARG A 10 -13.30 3.54 10.69
N PRO A 11 -12.85 2.52 11.43
CA PRO A 11 -11.46 2.10 11.33
C PRO A 11 -11.23 1.73 9.87
N GLY A 12 -10.45 2.55 9.16
CA GLY A 12 -10.18 2.33 7.75
C GLY A 12 -9.68 0.89 7.58
N ARG A 13 -10.27 0.16 6.63
CA ARG A 13 -9.95 -1.25 6.42
C ARG A 13 -8.43 -1.39 6.25
N SER A 14 -7.78 -2.14 7.14
CA SER A 14 -6.34 -2.32 7.09
C SER A 14 -5.95 -2.97 5.75
N GLN A 15 -4.90 -2.46 5.12
CA GLN A 15 -4.35 -3.00 3.87
C GLN A 15 -3.10 -3.83 4.20
N LEU A 16 -3.04 -5.06 3.70
CA LEU A 16 -1.94 -5.99 3.99
C LEU A 16 -1.08 -6.19 2.76
N PHE A 17 0.24 -6.12 2.94
CA PHE A 17 1.20 -6.27 1.85
C PHE A 17 2.27 -7.30 2.22
N THR A 18 2.70 -8.08 1.22
CA THR A 18 3.91 -8.89 1.30
C THR A 18 4.99 -8.23 0.47
N VAL A 19 6.16 -7.97 1.07
CA VAL A 19 7.33 -7.43 0.37
C VAL A 19 8.44 -8.47 0.41
N ARG A 20 8.98 -8.81 -0.77
CA ARG A 20 10.14 -9.67 -0.93
C ARG A 20 11.28 -8.86 -1.54
N LEU A 21 12.45 -8.96 -0.94
CA LEU A 21 13.68 -8.32 -1.39
C LEU A 21 14.76 -9.38 -1.58
N TRP A 22 15.53 -9.26 -2.64
CA TRP A 22 16.69 -10.11 -2.88
C TRP A 22 17.83 -9.33 -3.53
N PRO A 23 19.08 -9.78 -3.32
CA PRO A 23 20.23 -9.18 -3.99
C PRO A 23 20.08 -9.28 -5.50
N CYS A 24 20.47 -8.23 -6.21
CA CYS A 24 20.49 -8.24 -7.68
C CYS A 24 21.60 -7.33 -8.16
N GLU A 25 22.68 -7.89 -8.72
CA GLU A 25 23.85 -7.12 -9.18
C GLU A 25 23.68 -6.48 -10.56
N ALA A 26 22.48 -6.56 -11.14
CA ALA A 26 22.24 -6.04 -12.48
C ALA A 26 22.25 -4.49 -12.48
N ARG A 27 23.12 -3.91 -13.32
CA ARG A 27 23.22 -2.47 -13.60
C ARG A 27 23.55 -1.59 -12.37
N GLY A 28 24.35 -2.11 -11.43
CA GLY A 28 24.83 -1.31 -10.29
C GLY A 28 23.81 -1.04 -9.19
N GLN A 29 22.59 -1.58 -9.30
CA GLN A 29 21.67 -1.66 -8.17
C GLN A 29 22.12 -2.82 -7.27
N ALA A 30 21.90 -2.73 -5.95
CA ALA A 30 22.25 -3.81 -5.03
C ALA A 30 21.09 -4.79 -4.79
N TRP A 31 19.86 -4.40 -5.12
CA TRP A 31 18.66 -5.15 -4.73
C TRP A 31 17.53 -5.03 -5.76
N PHE A 32 16.67 -6.03 -5.75
CA PHE A 32 15.40 -6.06 -6.48
C PHE A 32 14.29 -6.47 -5.52
N GLY A 33 13.10 -5.88 -5.71
CA GLY A 33 11.95 -6.10 -4.86
C GLY A 33 10.71 -6.52 -5.63
N ARG A 34 9.80 -7.19 -4.92
CA ARG A 34 8.42 -7.44 -5.35
C ARG A 34 7.50 -7.18 -4.17
N VAL A 35 6.47 -6.38 -4.41
CA VAL A 35 5.38 -6.15 -3.47
C VAL A 35 4.10 -6.79 -4.01
N GLU A 36 3.32 -7.36 -3.11
CA GLU A 36 2.01 -7.94 -3.39
C GLU A 36 1.02 -7.42 -2.35
N HIS A 37 -0.11 -6.89 -2.81
CA HIS A 37 -1.25 -6.57 -1.95
C HIS A 37 -2.07 -7.83 -1.69
N VAL A 38 -2.13 -8.27 -0.44
CA VAL A 38 -2.69 -9.57 -0.04
C VAL A 38 -4.18 -9.68 -0.38
N LEU A 39 -4.94 -8.59 -0.24
CA LEU A 39 -6.40 -8.64 -0.42
C LEU A 39 -6.81 -8.71 -1.89
N THR A 40 -6.03 -8.13 -2.81
CA THR A 40 -6.38 -8.06 -4.24
C THR A 40 -5.47 -8.88 -5.15
N GLY A 41 -4.36 -9.43 -4.62
CA GLY A 41 -3.34 -10.13 -5.41
C GLY A 41 -2.52 -9.22 -6.34
N ARG A 42 -2.79 -7.91 -6.34
CA ARG A 42 -2.06 -6.94 -7.17
C ARG A 42 -0.58 -6.98 -6.79
N THR A 43 0.26 -7.11 -7.80
CA THR A 43 1.70 -7.28 -7.63
C THR A 43 2.45 -6.20 -8.41
N ARG A 44 3.55 -5.68 -7.85
CA ARG A 44 4.49 -4.82 -8.55
C ARG A 44 5.94 -5.20 -8.20
N SER A 45 6.78 -5.33 -9.23
CA SER A 45 8.22 -5.41 -9.05
C SER A 45 8.85 -4.02 -9.04
N PHE A 46 9.89 -3.83 -8.23
CA PHE A 46 10.55 -2.54 -8.09
C PHE A 46 12.06 -2.69 -7.88
N ARG A 47 12.83 -1.72 -8.41
CA ARG A 47 14.27 -1.56 -8.18
C ARG A 47 14.58 -0.32 -7.35
N GLU A 48 13.62 0.60 -7.27
CA GLU A 48 13.71 1.85 -6.56
C GLU A 48 12.58 1.89 -5.52
N TRP A 49 12.89 2.40 -4.33
CA TRP A 49 11.91 2.50 -3.24
C TRP A 49 10.72 3.39 -3.61
N LYS A 50 10.93 4.38 -4.49
CA LYS A 50 9.85 5.25 -4.96
C LYS A 50 8.71 4.47 -5.61
N VAL A 51 9.01 3.44 -6.40
CA VAL A 51 8.00 2.60 -7.07
C VAL A 51 7.20 1.77 -6.06
N LEU A 52 7.81 1.37 -4.93
CA LEU A 52 7.10 0.75 -3.83
C LEU A 52 6.12 1.73 -3.18
N LEU A 53 6.58 2.94 -2.84
CA LEU A 53 5.74 3.97 -2.22
C LEU A 53 4.54 4.33 -3.10
N GLU A 54 4.76 4.56 -4.38
CA GLU A 54 3.70 4.82 -5.36
C GLU A 54 2.67 3.69 -5.41
N PHE A 55 3.10 2.43 -5.31
CA PHE A 55 2.16 1.29 -5.25
C PHE A 55 1.33 1.27 -3.97
N LEU A 56 1.94 1.58 -2.82
CA LEU A 56 1.22 1.61 -1.54
C LEU A 56 0.19 2.73 -1.53
N GLU A 57 0.55 3.93 -2.00
CA GLU A 57 -0.36 5.08 -2.11
C GLU A 57 -1.54 4.78 -3.04
N GLU A 58 -1.28 4.17 -4.20
CA GLU A 58 -2.32 3.78 -5.15
C GLU A 58 -3.34 2.81 -4.54
N VAL A 59 -2.88 1.80 -3.79
CA VAL A 59 -3.77 0.85 -3.12
C VAL A 59 -4.55 1.51 -1.99
N MET A 60 -3.91 2.36 -1.18
CA MET A 60 -4.59 3.09 -0.10
C MET A 60 -5.66 4.03 -0.65
N TYR A 61 -5.36 4.77 -1.72
CA TYR A 61 -6.32 5.67 -2.37
C TYR A 61 -7.51 4.88 -2.93
N SER A 62 -7.25 3.76 -3.62
CA SER A 62 -8.31 2.88 -4.14
C SER A 62 -9.22 2.37 -3.02
N ALA A 63 -8.63 1.96 -1.89
CA ALA A 63 -9.38 1.47 -0.73
C ALA A 63 -10.20 2.55 -0.01
N GLN A 64 -9.82 3.83 -0.13
CA GLN A 64 -10.60 4.97 0.38
C GLN A 64 -11.80 5.25 -0.52
N VAL A 65 -11.59 5.28 -1.84
CA VAL A 65 -12.66 5.52 -2.83
C VAL A 65 -13.74 4.44 -2.75
N GLU A 66 -13.35 3.17 -2.59
CA GLU A 66 -14.30 2.07 -2.42
C GLU A 66 -15.14 2.17 -1.13
N GLN A 67 -14.61 2.81 -0.07
CA GLN A 67 -15.34 3.02 1.19
C GLN A 67 -16.31 4.18 1.13
N GLU A 68 -16.07 5.17 0.27
CA GLU A 68 -16.93 6.34 0.09
C GLU A 68 -18.05 6.09 -0.94
N GLY A 69 -17.92 5.06 -1.78
CA GLY A 69 -18.89 4.69 -2.82
C GLY A 69 -19.97 3.65 -2.42
N GLY A 70 -19.93 3.12 -1.20
CA GLY A 70 -20.93 2.17 -0.69
C GLY A 70 -21.94 2.85 0.23
N GLY A 71 -23.09 3.26 -0.33
CA GLY A 71 -24.21 3.91 0.37
C GLY A 71 -24.92 3.06 1.41
#